data_AF-A0A7S8INC4-F1
#
_entry.id   AF-A0A7S8INC4-F1
#
_cell.length_a   1.000
_cell.length_b   1.000
_cell.length_c   1.000
_cell.angle_alpha   90.00
_cell.angle_beta   90.00
_cell.angle_gamma   90.00
#
_symmetry.space_group_name_H-M   'P 1'
#
loop_
_entity.id
_entity.type
_entity.pdbx_description
1 polymer ?
#
loop_
_entity_poly.entity_id
_entity_poly.type
_entity_poly.pdbx_seq_one_letter_code
_entity_poly.pdbx_strand_id
1 'polypeptide(L)'
;MHERPRAELQIRNRLRPNAYRPKGDWTVCKDNATLNQPGGAITCRFHARDLHLVLGPSADDKPPRFKVLVDGKAPGADHGAYIDENGDGTMSDQRLYQLVRQSGAVGGRLFEIQFLDVGAQAFAFTFG
;
A
#
# COMPACT_ATOMS: atom_id res chain seq x y z
N MET A 1 -21.63 16.84 -42.44
CA MET A 1 -21.92 16.76 -41.00
C MET A 1 -21.74 15.30 -40.58
N HIS A 2 -20.52 14.88 -40.22
CA HIS A 2 -20.24 13.56 -39.64
C HIS A 2 -19.30 13.78 -38.46
N GLU A 3 -19.88 13.70 -37.27
CA GLU A 3 -19.16 13.67 -36.00
C GLU A 3 -18.25 12.43 -35.97
N ARG A 4 -16.95 12.65 -35.75
CA ARG A 4 -16.05 11.56 -35.37
C ARG A 4 -16.35 11.20 -33.92
N PRO A 5 -16.50 9.92 -33.56
CA PRO A 5 -16.65 9.55 -32.16
C PRO A 5 -15.36 9.90 -31.42
N ARG A 6 -15.48 10.72 -30.38
CA ARG A 6 -14.42 10.98 -29.42
C ARG A 6 -14.20 9.68 -28.66
N ALA A 7 -13.11 8.97 -28.97
CA ALA A 7 -12.70 7.81 -28.20
C ALA A 7 -12.37 8.28 -26.78
N GLU A 8 -13.31 8.10 -25.85
CA GLU A 8 -13.03 8.12 -24.43
C GLU A 8 -12.07 6.97 -24.15
N LEU A 9 -10.82 7.33 -23.90
CA LEU A 9 -9.79 6.39 -23.48
C LEU A 9 -10.27 5.80 -22.15
N GLN A 10 -10.95 4.65 -22.19
CA GLN A 10 -11.11 3.83 -21.00
C GLN A 10 -9.71 3.40 -20.59
N ILE A 11 -9.10 4.20 -19.70
CA ILE A 11 -7.85 3.89 -19.04
C ILE A 11 -8.15 2.62 -18.23
N ARG A 12 -7.92 1.46 -18.86
CA ARG A 12 -7.82 0.19 -18.15
C ARG A 12 -6.63 0.36 -17.21
N ASN A 13 -6.91 0.81 -16.00
CA ASN A 13 -5.96 0.92 -14.89
C ASN A 13 -5.57 -0.50 -14.42
N ARG A 14 -5.03 -1.32 -15.33
CA ARG A 14 -4.52 -2.65 -15.02
C ARG A 14 -3.07 -2.48 -14.58
N LEU A 15 -2.89 -2.19 -13.30
CA LEU A 15 -1.66 -2.62 -12.63
C LEU A 15 -1.45 -4.09 -12.96
N ARG A 16 -0.27 -4.44 -13.49
CA ARG A 16 0.14 -5.84 -13.62
C ARG A 16 0.22 -6.44 -12.21
N PRO A 17 -0.04 -7.75 -12.03
CA PRO A 17 0.26 -8.41 -10.75
C PRO A 17 1.69 -8.07 -10.31
N ASN A 18 1.88 -7.71 -9.04
CA ASN A 18 3.14 -7.25 -8.43
C ASN A 18 3.67 -5.87 -8.89
N ALA A 19 2.87 -5.08 -9.60
CA ALA A 19 3.21 -3.68 -9.85
C ALA A 19 2.80 -2.81 -8.65
N TYR A 20 3.72 -1.99 -8.16
CA TYR A 20 3.47 -0.99 -7.12
C TYR A 20 3.52 0.44 -7.71
N ARG A 21 2.78 1.36 -7.10
CA ARG A 21 2.78 2.79 -7.45
C ARG A 21 2.81 3.65 -6.19
N PRO A 22 3.90 4.39 -5.93
CA PRO A 22 3.89 5.44 -4.92
C PRO A 22 3.09 6.66 -5.42
N LYS A 23 2.42 7.32 -4.49
CA LYS A 23 1.71 8.60 -4.65
C LYS A 23 2.18 9.54 -3.54
N GLY A 24 2.37 10.80 -3.87
CA GLY A 24 2.87 11.82 -2.95
C GLY A 24 4.35 12.14 -3.18
N ASP A 25 4.95 12.85 -2.22
CA ASP A 25 6.33 13.30 -2.29
C ASP A 25 7.28 12.25 -1.69
N TRP A 26 7.84 11.41 -2.56
CA TRP A 26 8.74 10.32 -2.19
C TRP A 26 10.15 10.58 -2.73
N THR A 27 11.14 10.42 -1.86
CA THR A 27 12.54 10.25 -2.26
C THR A 27 12.80 8.76 -2.48
N VAL A 28 13.03 8.35 -3.73
CA VAL A 28 13.35 6.96 -4.07
C VAL A 28 14.86 6.78 -4.17
N CYS A 29 15.40 5.90 -3.33
CA CYS A 29 16.80 5.50 -3.30
C CYS A 29 16.97 4.09 -3.85
N LYS A 30 18.21 3.58 -3.82
CA LYS A 30 18.52 2.22 -4.29
C LYS A 30 17.76 1.14 -3.51
N ASP A 31 17.67 1.28 -2.19
CA ASP A 31 17.21 0.22 -1.30
C ASP A 31 15.86 0.54 -0.62
N ASN A 32 15.38 1.78 -0.72
CA ASN A 32 14.11 2.20 -0.11
C ASN A 32 13.48 3.42 -0.80
N ALA A 33 12.25 3.73 -0.42
CA ALA A 33 11.59 5.00 -0.67
C ALA A 33 11.23 5.66 0.66
N THR A 34 11.57 6.94 0.83
CA THR A 34 11.27 7.73 2.03
C THR A 34 10.22 8.79 1.71
N LEU A 35 9.19 8.89 2.55
CA LEU A 35 8.11 9.85 2.42
C LEU A 35 8.51 11.20 3.03
N ASN A 36 8.52 12.25 2.19
CA ASN A 36 8.93 13.59 2.58
C ASN A 36 7.79 14.43 3.20
N GLN A 37 6.52 14.08 2.93
CA GLN A 37 5.33 14.80 3.39
C GLN A 37 4.19 13.85 3.79
N PRO A 38 3.36 14.17 4.80
CA PRO A 38 2.19 13.35 5.15
C PRO A 38 1.23 13.14 3.98
N GLY A 39 0.47 12.04 4.01
CA GLY A 39 -0.56 11.73 3.01
C GLY A 39 -0.05 10.99 1.77
N GLY A 40 1.23 10.61 1.74
CA GLY A 40 1.74 9.69 0.73
C GLY A 40 1.09 8.32 0.82
N ALA A 41 1.03 7.60 -0.30
CA ALA A 41 0.45 6.27 -0.37
C ALA A 41 1.22 5.36 -1.31
N ILE A 42 1.11 4.05 -1.12
CA ILE A 42 1.61 3.04 -2.04
C ILE A 42 0.47 2.07 -2.36
N THR A 43 0.20 1.88 -3.65
CA THR A 43 -0.78 0.91 -4.14
C THR A 43 -0.07 -0.31 -4.73
N CYS A 44 -0.57 -1.51 -4.47
CA CYS A 44 -0.05 -2.76 -5.02
C CYS A 44 -1.19 -3.70 -5.42
N ARG A 45 -1.14 -4.31 -6.61
CA ARG A 45 -2.05 -5.42 -6.96
C ARG A 45 -1.35 -6.74 -6.70
N PHE A 46 -1.95 -7.58 -5.86
CA PHE A 46 -1.37 -8.86 -5.45
C PHE A 46 -2.37 -10.00 -5.59
N HIS A 47 -1.86 -11.23 -5.68
CA HIS A 47 -2.64 -12.46 -5.66
C HIS A 47 -1.91 -13.50 -4.81
N ALA A 48 -2.12 -13.42 -3.50
CA ALA A 48 -1.48 -14.26 -2.49
C ALA A 48 -2.34 -14.27 -1.22
N ARG A 49 -2.13 -15.23 -0.32
CA ARG A 49 -2.84 -15.28 0.97
C ARG A 49 -2.44 -14.09 1.82
N ASP A 50 -1.14 -13.84 1.89
CA ASP A 50 -0.53 -12.85 2.75
C ASP A 50 0.15 -11.76 1.91
N LEU A 51 -0.02 -10.51 2.34
CA LEU A 51 0.78 -9.38 1.87
C LEU A 51 1.56 -8.83 3.05
N HIS A 52 2.87 -8.71 2.84
CA HIS A 52 3.77 -8.06 3.77
C HIS A 52 4.49 -6.88 3.10
N LEU A 53 4.88 -5.91 3.92
CA LEU A 53 5.71 -4.79 3.51
C LEU A 53 6.79 -4.57 4.55
N VAL A 54 8.05 -4.52 4.13
CA VAL A 54 9.14 -4.05 4.98
C VAL A 54 9.01 -2.53 5.08
N LEU A 55 8.76 -2.06 6.29
CA LEU A 55 8.55 -0.65 6.65
C LEU A 55 9.48 -0.28 7.80
N GLY A 56 9.83 1.00 7.93
CA GLY A 56 10.54 1.55 9.09
C GLY A 56 10.44 3.09 9.19
N PRO A 57 10.58 3.68 10.38
CA PRO A 57 10.64 5.13 10.55
C PRO A 57 11.99 5.69 10.05
N SER A 58 11.98 6.88 9.44
CA SER A 58 13.20 7.54 8.96
C SER A 58 14.00 8.28 10.06
N ALA A 59 13.39 8.49 11.22
CA ALA A 59 13.99 9.11 12.40
C ALA A 59 13.32 8.59 13.69
N ASP A 60 14.01 8.69 14.83
CA ASP A 60 13.54 8.24 16.17
C ASP A 60 12.44 9.14 16.78
N ASP A 61 11.77 9.94 15.97
CA ASP A 61 10.57 10.67 16.37
C ASP A 61 9.36 9.73 16.52
N LYS A 62 8.21 10.31 16.87
CA LYS A 62 6.94 9.59 17.06
C LYS A 62 6.68 8.57 15.92
N PRO A 63 6.32 7.30 16.25
CA PRO A 63 6.03 6.27 15.26
C PRO A 63 4.99 6.74 14.22
N PRO A 64 5.34 6.79 12.92
CA PRO A 64 4.41 7.20 11.89
C PRO A 64 3.21 6.25 11.84
N ARG A 65 2.00 6.82 11.79
CA ARG A 65 0.77 6.05 11.60
C ARG A 65 0.50 5.84 10.13
N PHE A 66 -0.15 4.73 9.82
CA PHE A 66 -0.62 4.43 8.49
C PHE A 66 -2.00 3.77 8.52
N LYS A 67 -2.67 3.80 7.38
CA LYS A 67 -3.96 3.15 7.15
C LYS A 67 -3.89 2.27 5.91
N VAL A 68 -4.37 1.04 6.04
CA VAL A 68 -4.46 0.05 4.97
C VAL A 68 -5.88 -0.04 4.46
N LEU A 69 -6.03 -0.13 3.14
CA LEU A 69 -7.27 -0.46 2.46
C LEU A 69 -7.06 -1.64 1.52
N VAL A 70 -8.07 -2.51 1.45
CA VAL A 70 -8.16 -3.60 0.47
C VAL A 70 -9.39 -3.37 -0.38
N ASP A 71 -9.18 -3.22 -1.70
CA ASP A 71 -10.20 -2.83 -2.69
C ASP A 71 -10.98 -1.57 -2.27
N GLY A 72 -10.25 -0.60 -1.68
CA GLY A 72 -10.81 0.67 -1.23
C GLY A 72 -11.63 0.59 0.07
N LYS A 73 -11.56 -0.53 0.81
CA LYS A 73 -12.30 -0.74 2.06
C LYS A 73 -11.36 -1.16 3.20
N ALA A 74 -11.83 -1.00 4.44
CA ALA A 74 -11.13 -1.54 5.60
C ALA A 74 -10.94 -3.07 5.45
N PRO A 75 -9.82 -3.64 5.93
CA PRO A 75 -9.53 -5.08 5.77
C PRO A 75 -10.52 -6.01 6.49
N GLY A 76 -11.12 -5.57 7.61
CA GLY A 76 -12.00 -6.42 8.40
C GLY A 76 -11.29 -7.70 8.81
N ALA A 77 -11.93 -8.86 8.59
CA ALA A 77 -11.35 -10.17 8.89
C ALA A 77 -10.08 -10.52 8.09
N ASP A 78 -9.75 -9.77 7.04
CA ASP A 78 -8.52 -9.96 6.26
C ASP A 78 -7.32 -9.18 6.86
N HIS A 79 -7.46 -8.56 8.04
CA HIS A 79 -6.40 -7.79 8.67
C HIS A 79 -5.18 -8.65 9.05
N GLY A 80 -3.98 -8.11 8.80
CA GLY A 80 -2.73 -8.75 9.20
C GLY A 80 -2.41 -8.54 10.69
N ALA A 81 -1.31 -9.12 11.15
CA ALA A 81 -0.90 -9.06 12.56
C ALA A 81 -0.51 -7.66 13.06
N TYR A 82 -0.21 -6.73 12.15
CA TYR A 82 0.29 -5.39 12.51
C TYR A 82 -0.69 -4.25 12.20
N ILE A 83 -1.95 -4.58 11.89
CA ILE A 83 -3.02 -3.61 11.74
C ILE A 83 -4.29 -4.13 12.43
N ASP A 84 -5.15 -3.22 12.82
CA ASP A 84 -6.50 -3.58 13.27
C ASP A 84 -7.45 -3.85 12.09
N GLU A 85 -8.68 -4.23 12.40
CA GLU A 85 -9.74 -4.50 11.42
C GLU A 85 -10.13 -3.27 10.56
N ASN A 86 -9.88 -2.05 11.06
CA ASN A 86 -10.11 -0.79 10.35
C ASN A 86 -8.94 -0.42 9.42
N GLY A 87 -7.88 -1.22 9.47
CA GLY A 87 -6.66 -1.07 8.70
C GLY A 87 -5.65 -0.12 9.33
N ASP A 88 -5.87 0.32 10.56
CA ASP A 88 -5.01 1.29 11.20
C ASP A 88 -3.80 0.59 11.85
N GLY A 89 -2.61 1.18 11.65
CA GLY A 89 -1.35 0.64 12.14
C GLY A 89 -0.33 1.72 12.48
N THR A 90 0.70 1.32 13.21
CA THR A 90 1.82 2.19 13.61
C THR A 90 3.15 1.53 13.28
N MET A 91 4.11 2.34 12.86
CA MET A 91 5.43 1.89 12.44
C MET A 91 6.46 2.26 13.50
N SER A 92 6.64 1.37 14.47
CA SER A 92 7.56 1.55 15.59
C SER A 92 9.03 1.32 15.27
N ASP A 93 9.32 0.48 14.27
CA ASP A 93 10.68 0.04 13.97
C ASP A 93 10.76 -0.58 12.58
N GLN A 94 11.99 -0.77 12.08
CA GLN A 94 12.19 -1.35 10.76
C GLN A 94 12.03 -2.87 10.78
N ARG A 95 10.89 -3.38 10.28
CA ARG A 95 10.59 -4.82 10.23
C ARG A 95 9.69 -5.21 9.08
N LEU A 96 9.42 -6.50 8.96
CA LEU A 96 8.41 -7.06 8.05
C LEU A 96 7.03 -6.96 8.70
N TYR A 97 6.15 -6.14 8.12
CA TYR A 97 4.77 -5.99 8.57
C TYR A 97 3.86 -6.90 7.75
N GLN A 98 3.22 -7.90 8.38
CA GLN A 98 2.07 -8.60 7.79
C GLN A 98 0.85 -7.68 7.86
N LEU A 99 0.42 -7.18 6.70
CA LEU A 99 -0.64 -6.17 6.59
C LEU A 99 -1.96 -6.78 6.14
N VAL A 100 -1.94 -7.77 5.27
CA VAL A 100 -3.17 -8.46 4.84
C VAL A 100 -2.96 -9.95 4.95
N ARG A 101 -3.99 -10.65 5.46
CA ARG A 101 -4.13 -12.09 5.42
C ARG A 101 -5.54 -12.42 4.97
N GLN A 102 -5.71 -12.70 3.68
CA GLN A 102 -7.04 -12.99 3.12
C GLN A 102 -7.66 -14.18 3.85
N SER A 103 -8.88 -14.03 4.36
CA SER A 103 -9.70 -15.10 4.91
C SER A 103 -10.38 -15.88 3.77
N GLY A 104 -10.62 -17.19 3.95
CA GLY A 104 -11.36 -17.99 2.96
C GLY A 104 -10.60 -18.28 1.66
N ALA A 105 -11.21 -17.99 0.50
CA ALA A 105 -10.60 -18.24 -0.80
C ALA A 105 -9.59 -17.12 -1.17
N VAL A 106 -8.39 -17.50 -1.63
CA VAL A 106 -7.38 -16.53 -2.10
C VAL A 106 -7.80 -16.00 -3.46
N GLY A 107 -7.81 -14.67 -3.59
CA GLY A 107 -8.07 -13.98 -4.86
C GLY A 107 -7.11 -12.82 -5.11
N GLY A 108 -7.17 -12.26 -6.31
CA GLY A 108 -6.45 -11.04 -6.64
C GLY A 108 -7.11 -9.82 -6.00
N ARG A 109 -6.34 -9.01 -5.26
CA ARG A 109 -6.85 -7.83 -4.55
C ARG A 109 -6.01 -6.59 -4.88
N LEU A 110 -6.62 -5.42 -4.71
CA LEU A 110 -5.92 -4.14 -4.72
C LEU A 110 -5.62 -3.72 -3.27
N PHE A 111 -4.34 -3.63 -2.92
CA PHE A 111 -3.87 -3.12 -1.65
C PHE A 111 -3.49 -1.64 -1.79
N GLU A 112 -3.82 -0.85 -0.78
CA GLU A 112 -3.32 0.50 -0.59
C GLU A 112 -2.87 0.68 0.86
N ILE A 113 -1.73 1.34 1.05
CA ILE A 113 -1.29 1.87 2.35
C ILE A 113 -1.13 3.38 2.22
N GLN A 114 -1.77 4.13 3.10
CA GLN A 114 -1.66 5.58 3.24
C GLN A 114 -0.91 5.91 4.52
N PHE A 115 0.12 6.74 4.44
CA PHE A 115 0.90 7.20 5.58
C PHE A 115 0.34 8.54 6.06
N LEU A 116 -0.05 8.60 7.34
CA LEU A 116 -0.76 9.73 7.93
C LEU A 116 0.21 10.78 8.51
N ASP A 117 1.43 10.34 8.81
CA ASP A 117 2.50 11.17 9.34
C ASP A 117 3.71 11.11 8.38
N VAL A 118 4.67 12.02 8.54
CA VAL A 118 5.92 12.06 7.75
C VAL A 118 6.91 10.98 8.21
N GLY A 119 7.93 10.70 7.39
CA GLY A 119 9.07 9.89 7.81
C GLY A 119 8.86 8.38 7.65
N ALA A 120 7.93 7.98 6.79
CA ALA A 120 7.77 6.58 6.44
C ALA A 120 8.82 6.12 5.43
N GLN A 121 9.51 5.03 5.72
CA GLN A 121 10.37 4.33 4.77
C GLN A 121 9.73 3.00 4.37
N ALA A 122 9.65 2.76 3.06
CA ALA A 122 9.18 1.52 2.49
C ALA A 122 10.30 0.87 1.67
N PHE A 123 10.51 -0.43 1.86
CA PHE A 123 11.67 -1.14 1.31
C PHE A 123 11.23 -2.17 0.26
N ALA A 124 10.42 -3.16 0.66
CA ALA A 124 10.04 -4.25 -0.24
C ALA A 124 8.68 -4.86 0.14
N PHE A 125 7.89 -5.21 -0.88
CA PHE A 125 6.73 -6.09 -0.74
C PHE A 125 7.17 -7.56 -0.76
N THR A 126 6.56 -8.39 0.09
CA THR A 126 6.66 -9.85 -0.01
C THR A 126 5.28 -10.47 0.11
N PHE A 127 5.11 -11.66 -0.47
CA PHE A 127 3.82 -12.34 -0.61
C PHE A 127 3.94 -13.81 -0.20
N GLY A 128 2.88 -14.36 0.42
CA GLY A 128 2.83 -15.73 0.93
C GLY A 128 1.48 -16.40 0.73
#